data_AF-A0A964QXA3-F1
#
_entry.id   AF-A0A964QXA3-F1
#
_cell.length_a   1.000
_cell.length_b   1.000
_cell.length_c   1.000
_cell.angle_alpha   90.00
_cell.angle_beta   90.00
_cell.angle_gamma   90.00
#
_symmetry.space_group_name_H-M   'P 1'
#
loop_
_entity.id
_entity.type
_entity.pdbx_description
1 polymer ?
#
loop_
_entity_poly.entity_id
_entity_poly.type
_entity_poly.pdbx_seq_one_letter_code
_entity_poly.pdbx_strand_id
1 'polypeptide(L)' 'MSTRDALIQELMKQPEPVLQEVRHYLDSLVGPEFHNGNGAKPQASAWPEKYFERTAGAFAGEPFERPPQLPFEKREEW' A
#
# COMPACT_ATOMS: atom_id res chain seq x y z
N MET A 1 12.46 -6.07 -25.95
CA MET A 1 12.45 -6.70 -24.62
C MET A 1 12.14 -5.62 -23.59
N SER A 2 11.26 -5.91 -22.63
CA SER A 2 10.95 -4.96 -21.54
C SER A 2 12.05 -4.99 -20.47
N THR A 3 12.26 -3.87 -19.77
CA THR A 3 13.17 -3.78 -18.61
C THR A 3 12.86 -4.85 -17.56
N ARG A 4 11.57 -5.17 -17.39
CA ARG A 4 11.11 -6.24 -16.50
C ARG A 4 11.68 -7.61 -16.90
N ASP A 5 11.67 -7.92 -18.19
CA ASP A 5 12.09 -9.24 -18.69
C ASP A 5 13.61 -9.42 -18.54
N ALA A 6 14.38 -8.35 -18.73
CA ALA A 6 15.83 -8.35 -18.51
C ALA A 6 16.15 -8.60 -17.03
N LEU A 7 15.41 -7.98 -16.11
CA LEU A 7 15.61 -8.15 -14.68
C LEU A 7 15.27 -9.57 -14.21
N ILE A 8 14.21 -10.16 -14.77
CA ILE A 8 13.84 -11.57 -14.50
C ILE A 8 14.93 -12.51 -15.00
N GLN A 9 15.47 -12.28 -16.20
CA GLN A 9 16.56 -13.10 -16.73
C GLN A 9 17.82 -12.99 -15.88
N GLU A 10 18.14 -11.81 -15.37
CA GLU A 10 19.30 -11.62 -14.51
C GLU A 10 19.12 -12.28 -13.14
N LEU A 11 17.93 -12.18 -12.55
CA LEU A 11 17.57 -12.88 -11.32
C LEU A 11 17.72 -14.41 -11.44
N MET A 12 17.38 -14.97 -12.60
CA MET A 12 17.52 -16.41 -12.88
C MET A 12 18.97 -16.85 -13.11
N LYS A 13 19.86 -15.94 -13.53
CA LYS A 13 21.28 -16.24 -13.75
C LYS A 13 22.09 -16.10 -12.47
N GLN A 14 21.84 -15.05 -11.68
CA GLN A 14 22.58 -14.72 -10.47
C GLN A 14 21.64 -14.15 -9.40
N PRO A 15 20.99 -15.01 -8.59
CA PRO A 15 19.98 -14.55 -7.64
C PRO A 15 20.58 -13.69 -6.53
N GLU A 16 21.76 -14.03 -6.01
CA GLU A 16 22.32 -13.38 -4.81
C GLU A 16 22.67 -11.89 -5.00
N PRO A 17 23.40 -11.48 -6.06
CA PRO A 17 23.78 -10.08 -6.26
C PRO A 17 22.58 -9.17 -6.52
N VAL A 18 21.63 -9.66 -7.35
CA VAL A 18 20.40 -8.92 -7.68
C VAL A 18 19.54 -8.74 -6.42
N LEU A 19 19.43 -9.78 -5.58
CA LEU A 19 18.70 -9.69 -4.31
C LEU A 19 19.35 -8.72 -3.32
N GLN A 20 20.69 -8.62 -3.29
CA GLN A 20 21.40 -7.65 -2.47
C GLN A 20 21.12 -6.21 -2.93
N GLU A 21 21.14 -5.94 -4.23
CA GLU A 21 20.79 -4.61 -4.76
C GLU A 21 19.33 -4.23 -4.48
N VAL A 22 18.40 -5.18 -4.67
CA VAL A 22 16.98 -4.97 -4.33
C VAL A 22 16.81 -4.69 -2.84
N ARG A 23 17.53 -5.40 -1.98
CA ARG A 23 17.51 -5.15 -0.53
C ARG A 23 18.03 -3.76 -0.18
N HIS A 24 19.17 -3.35 -0.75
CA HIS A 24 19.70 -2.00 -0.54
C HIS A 24 18.74 -0.90 -1.00
N TYR A 25 18.08 -1.11 -2.14
CA TYR A 25 17.06 -0.20 -2.64
C TYR A 25 15.87 -0.10 -1.67
N LEU A 26 15.35 -1.24 -1.20
CA LEU A 26 14.27 -1.26 -0.21
C LEU A 26 14.70 -0.58 1.11
N ASP A 27 15.91 -0.85 1.60
CA ASP A 27 16.45 -0.22 2.81
C ASP A 27 16.57 1.30 2.64
N SER A 28 16.91 1.79 1.43
CA SER A 28 16.97 3.23 1.12
C SER A 28 15.60 3.90 1.04
N LEU A 29 14.55 3.16 0.65
CA LEU A 29 13.18 3.65 0.66
C LEU A 29 12.60 3.72 2.08
N VAL A 30 13.09 2.87 2.98
CA VAL A 30 12.75 2.86 4.41
C VAL A 30 13.59 3.91 5.17
N GLY A 31 13.67 5.12 4.62
CA GLY A 31 14.30 6.27 5.29
C GLY A 31 13.75 6.51 6.72
N PRO A 32 14.42 7.35 7.54
CA PRO A 32 14.25 7.47 9.00
C PRO A 32 12.93 8.14 9.46
N GLU A 33 11.80 7.84 8.81
CA GLU A 33 10.46 8.37 9.08
C GLU A 33 9.74 7.66 10.26
N PHE A 34 10.45 7.28 11.33
CA PHE A 34 9.83 6.84 12.60
C PHE A 34 10.58 7.29 13.86
N HIS A 35 11.23 8.46 13.82
CA HIS A 35 11.76 9.12 15.01
C HIS A 35 11.23 10.55 15.17
N ASN A 36 9.90 10.69 15.18
CA ASN A 36 9.24 11.82 15.82
C ASN A 36 8.34 11.28 16.95
N GLY A 37 8.80 11.45 18.19
CA GLY A 37 8.00 11.21 19.39
C GLY A 37 8.64 10.27 20.40
N ASN A 38 9.68 10.73 21.10
CA ASN A 38 9.99 10.21 22.43
C ASN A 38 8.80 10.48 23.35
N GLY A 39 7.97 9.47 23.59
CA GLY A 39 6.85 9.59 24.50
C GLY A 39 5.95 8.35 24.49
N ALA A 40 6.38 7.33 25.21
CA ALA A 40 5.56 6.22 25.71
C ALA A 40 4.74 5.40 24.68
N LYS A 41 5.23 4.19 24.38
CA LYS A 41 4.31 3.06 24.11
C LYS A 41 3.62 2.71 25.44
N PRO A 42 2.31 2.38 25.44
CA PRO A 42 1.99 1.01 25.05
C PRO A 42 0.66 0.83 24.29
N GLN A 43 0.64 -0.29 23.57
CA GLN A 43 -0.52 -1.17 23.35
C GLN A 43 -1.41 -0.95 22.11
N ALA A 44 -1.48 -2.06 21.36
CA ALA A 44 -2.57 -2.52 20.50
C ALA A 44 -2.89 -1.70 19.25
N SER A 45 -2.61 -2.30 18.09
CA SER A 45 -3.52 -2.50 16.93
C SER A 45 -4.67 -1.51 16.69
N ALA A 46 -4.51 -0.23 17.01
CA ALA A 46 -5.53 0.78 16.86
C ALA A 46 -5.12 1.63 15.67
N TRP A 47 -5.97 1.60 14.65
CA TRP A 47 -5.86 2.49 13.51
C TRP A 47 -5.73 3.94 13.99
N PRO A 48 -4.93 4.79 13.31
CA PRO A 48 -4.80 6.20 13.67
C PRO A 48 -6.17 6.88 13.79
N GLU A 49 -6.27 7.89 14.65
CA GLU A 49 -7.49 8.68 14.78
C GLU A 49 -7.92 9.21 13.40
N LYS A 50 -9.20 9.04 13.07
CA LYS A 50 -9.81 9.41 11.77
C LYS A 50 -9.35 8.59 10.55
N TYR A 51 -8.67 7.46 10.75
CA TYR A 51 -8.21 6.60 9.65
C TYR A 51 -9.39 6.14 8.77
N PHE A 52 -10.46 5.62 9.38
CA PHE A 52 -11.60 5.12 8.63
C PHE A 52 -12.39 6.22 7.93
N GLU A 53 -12.51 7.41 8.50
CA GLU A 53 -13.16 8.55 7.85
C GLU A 53 -12.34 9.03 6.65
N ARG A 54 -11.01 8.96 6.73
CA ARG A 54 -10.09 9.28 5.63
C ARG A 54 -10.08 8.21 4.53
N THR A 55 -10.27 6.95 4.88
CA THR A 55 -10.26 5.81 3.94
C THR A 55 -11.66 5.27 3.64
N ALA A 56 -12.72 5.97 4.05
CA ALA A 56 -14.11 5.52 3.86
C ALA A 56 -14.45 5.55 2.37
N GLY A 57 -14.19 4.41 1.71
CA GLY A 57 -14.44 4.20 0.29
C GLY A 57 -13.21 4.39 -0.62
N ALA A 58 -12.03 4.68 -0.08
CA ALA A 58 -10.79 4.82 -0.85
C ALA A 58 -9.58 4.26 -0.11
N PHE A 59 -8.59 3.73 -0.85
CA PHE A 59 -7.29 3.41 -0.28
C PHE A 59 -6.59 4.68 0.22
N ALA A 60 -5.73 4.55 1.24
CA ALA A 60 -4.98 5.67 1.77
C ALA A 60 -4.14 6.34 0.65
N GLY A 61 -4.46 7.60 0.33
CA GLY A 61 -3.78 8.37 -0.72
C GLY A 61 -4.54 8.50 -2.05
N GLU A 62 -5.68 7.83 -2.21
CA GLU A 62 -6.53 7.96 -3.40
C GLU A 62 -7.71 8.91 -3.16
N PRO A 63 -8.07 9.78 -4.13
CA PRO A 63 -9.29 10.56 -4.03
C PRO A 63 -10.50 9.62 -4.05
N PHE A 64 -11.35 9.70 -3.02
CA PHE A 64 -12.61 8.97 -3.00
C PHE A 64 -13.61 9.59 -3.97
N GLU A 65 -13.89 8.89 -5.07
CA GLU A 65 -14.99 9.23 -5.97
C GLU A 65 -16.19 8.32 -5.67
N ARG A 66 -17.23 8.88 -5.05
CA ARG A 66 -18.47 8.13 -4.78
C ARG A 66 -19.15 7.82 -6.11
N PRO A 67 -19.45 6.54 -6.43
CA PRO A 67 -20.20 6.21 -7.63
C PRO A 67 -21.61 6.85 -7.56
N PRO A 68 -22.20 7.21 -8.70
CA PRO A 68 -23.55 7.76 -8.73
C PRO A 68 -24.54 6.78 -8.10
N GLN A 69 -25.41 7.30 -7.24
CA GLN A 69 -26.47 6.51 -6.61
C GLN A 69 -27.43 6.02 -7.71
N LEU A 70 -27.49 4.71 -7.92
CA LEU A 70 -28.45 4.11 -8.84
C LEU A 70 -29.87 4.15 -8.24
N PRO A 71 -30.91 4.24 -9.09
CA PRO A 71 -32.30 4.07 -8.66
C PRO A 71 -32.50 2.73 -7.95
N PHE A 72 -33.45 2.68 -7.03
CA PHE A 72 -33.80 1.46 -6.33
C PHE A 72 -34.35 0.41 -7.30
N GLU A 73 -33.80 -0.81 -7.28
CA GLU A 73 -34.37 -1.93 -8.00
C GLU A 73 -35.74 -2.28 -7.43
N LYS A 74 -36.80 -2.11 -8.23
CA LYS A 74 -38.13 -2.60 -7.88
C LYS A 74 -38.13 -4.10 -8.10
N ARG A 75 -38.41 -4.88 -7.05
CA ARG A 75 -38.75 -6.30 -7.20
C ARG A 75 -40.08 -6.41 -7.94
N GLU A 76 -40.20 -7.37 -8.85
CA GLU A 76 -41.52 -7.70 -9.41
C GLU A 76 -42.44 -8.14 -8.29
N GLU A 77 -43.63 -7.56 -8.28
CA GLU A 77 -44.72 -7.90 -7.36
C GLU A 77 -45.18 -9.32 -7.69
N TRP A 78 -45.23 -10.20 -6.68
CA TRP A 78 -45.69 -11.59 -6.81
C TRP A 78 -47.21 -11.68 -6.95
#